data_AF-A0A7S3Y5L4-F1
#
_entry.id   AF-A0A7S3Y5L4-F1
#
_cell.length_a   1.000
_cell.length_b   1.000
_cell.length_c   1.000
_cell.angle_alpha   90.00
_cell.angle_beta   90.00
_cell.angle_gamma   90.00
#
_symmetry.space_group_name_H-M   'P 1'
#
loop_
_entity.id
_entity.type
_entity.pdbx_description
1 polymer ?
#
loop_
_entity_poly.entity_id
_entity_poly.type
_entity_poly.pdbx_seq_one_letter_code
_entity_poly.pdbx_strand_id
1 'polypeptide(L)'
;GHLRLLRRCAASCLLNLSADAEVAADLVNQNVMQPLSALFHSPESFELSGRVLDEIRDKCSVAVANLTFGRINSKKLVSQGGTALLSHLAMRAPVAPTPQPSAPSSA
;
A
#
# COMPACT_ATOMS: atom_id res chain seq x y z
N GLY A 1 17.98 1.06 13.76
CA GLY A 1 18.87 0.21 12.95
C GLY A 1 18.87 0.66 11.51
N HIS A 2 20.03 0.72 10.86
CA HIS A 2 20.25 1.26 9.50
C HIS A 2 19.27 0.71 8.44
N LEU A 3 18.96 -0.59 8.48
CA LEU A 3 17.98 -1.24 7.59
C LEU A 3 16.56 -0.65 7.68
N ARG A 4 16.15 -0.15 8.85
CA ARG A 4 14.82 0.49 9.04
C ARG A 4 14.75 1.81 8.28
N LEU A 5 15.80 2.62 8.36
CA LEU A 5 15.89 3.89 7.65
C LEU A 5 15.86 3.66 6.14
N LEU A 6 16.62 2.67 5.66
CA LEU A 6 16.65 2.30 4.24
C LEU A 6 15.26 1.91 3.72
N ARG A 7 14.53 1.05 4.45
CA ARG A 7 13.17 0.65 4.06
C ARG A 7 12.20 1.83 4.05
N ARG A 8 12.26 2.70 5.06
CA ARG A 8 11.42 3.91 5.11
C ARG A 8 11.72 4.84 3.94
N CYS A 9 12.99 5.08 3.65
CA CYS A 9 13.41 5.89 2.51
C CYS A 9 12.95 5.27 1.19
N ALA A 10 13.13 3.96 1.01
CA ALA A 10 12.66 3.26 -0.19
C ALA A 10 11.15 3.40 -0.39
N ALA A 11 10.35 3.22 0.65
CA ALA A 11 8.90 3.41 0.58
C ALA A 11 8.52 4.86 0.23
N SER A 12 9.19 5.85 0.83
CA SER A 12 8.99 7.28 0.48
C SER A 12 9.38 7.59 -0.96
N CYS A 13 10.50 7.05 -1.45
CA CYS A 13 10.93 7.25 -2.83
C CYS A 13 9.92 6.64 -3.81
N LEU A 14 9.47 5.41 -3.58
CA LEU A 14 8.48 4.76 -4.43
C LEU A 14 7.14 5.50 -4.42
N LEU A 15 6.71 6.01 -3.27
CA LEU A 15 5.54 6.88 -3.17
C LEU A 15 5.69 8.13 -4.04
N ASN A 16 6.80 8.86 -3.89
CA ASN A 16 7.02 10.09 -4.64
C ASN A 16 7.08 9.83 -6.16
N LEU A 17 7.81 8.80 -6.58
CA LEU A 17 7.93 8.44 -8.00
C LEU A 17 6.59 8.00 -8.60
N SER A 18 5.74 7.32 -7.82
CA SER A 18 4.43 6.87 -8.29
C SER A 18 3.44 8.02 -8.55
N ALA A 19 3.66 9.20 -7.97
CA ALA A 19 2.76 10.34 -8.11
C ALA A 19 2.85 11.01 -9.49
N ASP A 20 3.94 10.78 -10.23
CA ASP A 20 4.12 11.23 -11.60
C ASP A 20 3.63 10.16 -12.58
N ALA A 21 2.76 10.54 -13.52
CA ALA A 21 2.10 9.59 -14.42
C ALA A 21 3.05 8.94 -15.44
N GLU A 22 4.07 9.66 -15.90
CA GLU A 22 5.07 9.12 -16.85
C GLU A 22 6.00 8.16 -16.12
N VAL A 23 6.50 8.56 -14.95
CA VAL A 23 7.35 7.72 -14.10
C VAL A 23 6.60 6.48 -13.61
N ALA A 24 5.31 6.60 -13.28
CA ALA A 24 4.47 5.48 -12.88
C ALA A 24 4.39 4.38 -13.96
N ALA A 25 4.29 4.76 -15.24
CA ALA A 25 4.28 3.81 -16.35
C ALA A 25 5.61 3.04 -16.43
N ASP A 26 6.74 3.75 -16.27
CA ASP A 26 8.07 3.14 -16.27
C ASP A 26 8.30 2.22 -15.08
N LEU A 27 7.84 2.60 -13.88
CA LEU A 27 7.88 1.74 -12.69
C LEU A 27 7.12 0.43 -12.92
N VAL A 28 5.92 0.50 -13.50
CA VAL A 28 5.14 -0.70 -13.86
C VAL A 28 5.86 -1.50 -14.93
N ASN A 29 6.54 -0.86 -15.88
CA ASN A 29 7.35 -1.59 -16.85
C ASN A 29 8.54 -2.35 -16.21
N GLN A 30 9.06 -1.86 -15.09
CA GLN A 30 10.19 -2.44 -14.35
C GLN A 30 9.79 -3.42 -13.23
N ASN A 31 8.54 -3.87 -13.16
CA ASN A 31 8.06 -4.80 -12.14
C ASN A 31 8.08 -4.26 -10.69
N VAL A 32 7.72 -2.97 -10.50
CA VAL A 32 7.67 -2.30 -9.18
C VAL A 32 6.82 -3.01 -8.13
N MET A 33 5.87 -3.86 -8.53
CA MET A 33 5.03 -4.60 -7.58
C MET A 33 5.82 -5.58 -6.69
N GLN A 34 6.91 -6.17 -7.18
CA GLN A 34 7.75 -7.07 -6.38
C GLN A 34 8.40 -6.34 -5.20
N PRO A 35 9.14 -5.22 -5.38
CA PRO A 35 9.70 -4.48 -4.25
C PRO A 35 8.64 -3.86 -3.35
N LEU A 36 7.50 -3.39 -3.89
CA LEU A 36 6.37 -2.90 -3.07
C LEU A 36 5.80 -4.00 -2.17
N SER A 37 5.59 -5.20 -2.71
CA SER A 37 5.11 -6.35 -1.94
C SER A 37 6.12 -6.77 -0.86
N ALA A 38 7.42 -6.76 -1.17
CA ALA A 38 8.48 -7.07 -0.21
C ALA A 38 8.56 -6.04 0.93
N LEU A 39 8.38 -4.75 0.65
CA LEU A 39 8.32 -3.70 1.66
C LEU A 39 7.06 -3.83 2.54
N PHE A 40 5.90 -4.12 1.93
CA PHE A 40 4.63 -4.24 2.62
C PHE A 40 4.53 -5.46 3.56
N HIS A 41 5.03 -6.60 3.10
CA HIS A 41 5.02 -7.88 3.85
C HIS A 41 6.30 -8.09 4.66
N SER A 42 7.20 -7.11 4.74
CA SER A 42 8.44 -7.26 5.49
C SER A 42 8.09 -7.65 6.94
N PRO A 43 8.63 -8.77 7.45
CA PRO A 43 8.26 -9.27 8.76
C PRO A 43 8.61 -8.22 9.82
N GLU A 44 7.78 -8.12 10.85
CA GLU A 44 8.19 -7.54 12.12
C GLU A 44 9.40 -8.35 12.59
N SER A 45 10.61 -7.85 12.33
CA SER A 45 11.65 -8.12 13.30
C SER A 45 11.12 -7.56 14.61
N PHE A 46 11.13 -8.36 15.68
CA PHE A 46 10.63 -8.07 17.04
C PHE A 46 11.02 -6.68 17.63
N GLU A 47 11.84 -5.90 16.93
CA GLU A 47 12.28 -4.54 17.26
C GLU A 47 11.56 -3.40 16.49
N LEU A 48 10.66 -3.68 15.55
CA LEU A 48 9.83 -2.62 14.96
C LEU A 48 8.69 -2.29 15.92
N SER A 49 8.74 -1.10 16.52
CA SER A 49 7.52 -0.47 17.02
C SER A 49 6.51 -0.44 15.87
N GLY A 50 5.32 -1.00 16.06
CA GLY A 50 4.29 -1.17 15.02
C GLY A 50 4.06 0.08 14.16
N ARG A 51 4.23 1.27 14.74
CA ARG A 51 4.14 2.57 14.05
C ARG A 51 5.01 2.71 12.81
N VAL A 52 6.26 2.23 12.83
CA VAL A 52 7.17 2.37 11.68
C VAL A 52 6.73 1.45 10.54
N LEU A 53 6.17 0.29 10.88
CA LEU A 53 5.68 -0.65 9.89
C LEU A 53 4.39 -0.13 9.25
N ASP A 54 3.51 0.47 10.05
CA ASP A 54 2.31 1.15 9.56
C ASP A 54 2.69 2.31 8.63
N GLU A 55 3.67 3.13 8.99
CA GLU A 55 4.20 4.19 8.11
C GLU A 55 4.73 3.69 6.77
N ILE A 56 5.38 2.52 6.74
CA ILE A 56 5.89 1.91 5.50
C ILE A 56 4.72 1.38 4.68
N ARG A 57 3.78 0.67 5.33
CA ARG A 57 2.60 0.11 4.70
C ARG A 57 1.74 1.21 4.09
N ASP A 58 1.46 2.29 4.80
CA ASP A 58 0.70 3.44 4.31
C ASP A 58 1.31 4.02 3.03
N LYS A 59 2.64 4.21 3.01
CA LYS A 59 3.34 4.69 1.81
C LYS A 59 3.22 3.70 0.65
N CYS A 60 3.35 2.40 0.91
CA CYS A 60 3.13 1.37 -0.10
C CYS A 60 1.68 1.37 -0.61
N SER A 61 0.68 1.55 0.26
CA SER A 61 -0.74 1.63 -0.11
C SER A 61 -1.00 2.79 -1.06
N VAL A 62 -0.50 3.98 -0.71
CA VAL A 62 -0.68 5.18 -1.55
C VAL A 62 0.08 5.04 -2.87
N ALA A 63 1.30 4.46 -2.86
CA ALA A 63 2.04 4.20 -4.08
C ALA A 63 1.26 3.28 -5.03
N VAL A 64 0.68 2.19 -4.52
CA VAL A 64 -0.16 1.28 -5.31
C VAL A 64 -1.38 2.02 -5.85
N ALA A 65 -2.06 2.84 -5.04
CA ALA A 65 -3.18 3.66 -5.48
C ALA A 65 -2.79 4.57 -6.67
N ASN A 66 -1.66 5.27 -6.58
CA ASN A 66 -1.19 6.12 -7.67
C ASN A 66 -0.93 5.33 -8.97
N LEU A 67 -0.28 4.16 -8.85
CA LEU A 67 0.00 3.31 -10.01
C LEU A 67 -1.27 2.77 -10.70
N THR A 68 -2.39 2.70 -9.97
CA THR A 68 -3.69 2.27 -10.54
C THR A 68 -4.43 3.37 -11.31
N PHE A 69 -4.05 4.65 -11.14
CA PHE A 69 -4.73 5.76 -11.79
C PHE A 69 -4.50 5.80 -13.32
N GLY A 70 -3.35 5.30 -13.79
CA GLY A 70 -3.04 5.18 -15.22
C GLY A 70 -3.76 4.01 -15.89
N ARG A 71 -4.68 4.29 -16.84
CA ARG A 71 -5.43 3.26 -17.61
C ARG A 71 -4.54 2.25 -18.35
N ILE A 72 -3.31 2.63 -18.68
CA ILE A 72 -2.34 1.78 -19.39
C ILE A 72 -1.70 0.76 -18.43
N ASN A 73 -1.60 1.10 -17.15
CA ASN A 73 -0.85 0.34 -16.16
C ASN A 73 -1.63 -0.83 -15.57
N SER A 74 -2.97 -0.80 -15.65
CA SER A 74 -3.85 -1.70 -14.90
C SER A 74 -3.64 -3.19 -15.24
N LYS A 75 -3.54 -3.55 -16.53
CA LYS A 75 -3.35 -4.95 -16.95
C LYS A 75 -1.99 -5.50 -16.50
N LYS A 76 -0.94 -4.69 -16.65
CA LYS A 76 0.42 -5.09 -16.30
C LYS A 76 0.61 -5.16 -14.78
N LEU A 77 0.03 -4.22 -14.05
CA LEU A 77 0.01 -4.21 -12.59
C LEU A 77 -0.72 -5.42 -12.01
N VAL A 78 -1.83 -5.84 -12.63
CA VAL A 78 -2.52 -7.11 -12.30
C VAL A 78 -1.61 -8.31 -12.56
N SER A 79 -0.93 -8.37 -13.71
CA SER A 79 -0.02 -9.49 -14.04
C SER A 79 1.16 -9.62 -13.07
N GLN A 80 1.55 -8.53 -12.41
CA GLN A 80 2.60 -8.53 -11.39
C GLN A 80 2.09 -8.83 -9.97
N GLY A 81 0.82 -9.22 -9.83
CA GLY A 81 0.23 -9.58 -8.53
C GLY A 81 -0.29 -8.38 -7.72
N GLY A 82 -0.54 -7.22 -8.35
CA GLY A 82 -1.10 -6.05 -7.66
C GLY A 82 -2.44 -6.30 -6.98
N THR A 83 -3.26 -7.20 -7.52
CA THR A 83 -4.53 -7.62 -6.90
C THR A 83 -4.32 -8.31 -5.56
N ALA A 84 -3.28 -9.12 -5.40
CA ALA A 84 -2.98 -9.81 -4.13
C ALA A 84 -2.58 -8.81 -3.03
N LEU A 85 -1.80 -7.78 -3.39
CA LEU A 85 -1.43 -6.71 -2.46
C LEU A 85 -2.64 -5.86 -2.07
N LEU A 86 -3.51 -5.53 -3.03
CA LEU A 86 -4.78 -4.83 -2.78
C LEU A 86 -5.73 -5.62 -1.86
N SER A 87 -5.85 -6.94 -2.05
CA SER A 87 -6.63 -7.80 -1.16
C SER A 87 -6.08 -7.77 0.26
N HIS A 88 -4.75 -7.80 0.43
CA HIS A 88 -4.12 -7.70 1.75
C HIS A 88 -4.39 -6.35 2.42
N LEU A 89 -4.39 -5.25 1.66
CA LEU A 89 -4.75 -3.93 2.14
C LEU A 89 -6.21 -3.88 2.60
N ALA A 90 -7.13 -4.40 1.79
CA ALA A 90 -8.56 -4.40 2.08
C ALA A 90 -8.90 -5.22 3.34
N MET A 91 -8.25 -6.38 3.52
CA MET A 91 -8.48 -7.27 4.68
C MET A 91 -7.93 -6.71 6.01
N ARG A 92 -7.06 -5.70 5.96
CA ARG A 92 -6.51 -5.03 7.16
C ARG A 92 -7.26 -3.76 7.55
N ALA A 93 -8.08 -3.20 6.66
CA ALA A 93 -8.90 -2.05 7.00
C ALA A 93 -9.97 -2.49 8.01
N PRO A 94 -10.12 -1.81 9.16
CA PRO A 94 -11.25 -2.08 10.04
C PRO A 94 -12.54 -1.81 9.24
N VAL A 95 -13.39 -2.82 9.11
CA VAL A 95 -14.78 -2.60 8.69
C VAL A 95 -15.35 -1.56 9.63
N ALA A 96 -15.71 -0.39 9.11
CA ALA A 96 -16.38 0.63 9.90
C ALA A 96 -17.65 -0.01 10.49
N PRO A 97 -17.90 0.11 11.81
CA PRO A 97 -19.13 -0.42 12.38
C PRO A 97 -20.30 0.25 11.65
N THR A 98 -21.17 -0.58 11.06
CA THR A 98 -22.41 -0.10 10.45
C THR A 98 -23.17 0.70 11.50
N PRO A 99 -23.66 1.92 11.19
CA PRO A 99 -24.45 2.68 12.14
C PRO A 99 -25.68 1.83 12.50
N GLN A 100 -25.75 1.41 13.76
CA GLN A 100 -26.91 0.67 14.26
C GLN A 100 -28.14 1.59 14.11
N PRO A 101 -29.27 1.08 13.60
CA PRO A 101 -30.48 1.87 13.53
C PRO A 101 -30.87 2.30 14.95
N SER A 102 -30.96 3.60 15.17
CA SER A 102 -31.35 4.22 16.43
C SER A 102 -32.63 3.55 16.93
N ALA A 103 -32.59 2.99 18.14
CA ALA A 103 -33.77 2.38 18.76
C ALA A 103 -34.94 3.39 18.79
N PRO A 104 -36.18 2.97 18.52
CA PRO A 104 -37.32 3.86 18.57
C PRO A 104 -37.45 4.42 19.98
N SER A 105 -37.47 5.75 20.08
CA SER A 105 -37.71 6.47 21.33
C SER A 105 -39.09 6.07 21.86
N SER A 106 -39.10 5.30 22.94
CA SER A 106 -40.32 4.94 23.66
C SER A 106 -40.93 6.21 24.26
N ALA A 107 -42.12 6.57 23.78
CA ALA A 107 -43.02 7.54 24.39
C ALA A 107 -43.90 6.87 25.45
#